data_AF-A0A2R6NC25-F1
#
_entry.id   AF-A0A2R6NC25-F1
#
_cell.length_a   1.000
_cell.length_b   1.000
_cell.length_c   1.000
_cell.angle_alpha   90.00
_cell.angle_beta   90.00
_cell.angle_gamma   90.00
#
_symmetry.space_group_name_H-M   'P 1'
#
loop_
_entity.id
_entity.type
_entity.pdbx_description
1 polymer ?
#
loop_
_entity_poly.entity_id
_entity_poly.type
_entity_poly.pdbx_seq_one_letter_code
_entity_poly.pdbx_strand_id
1 'polypeptide(L)'
;MRADIEKYVNQGGLLGVFTYFLTYLETGEEDVAATAASIPICLFVMSSLHDDAIDEAVERDADLKQFLNQRTTVGDVVFTHVVDLADDLPAAFDVGAVTEQFREIGAGQLREEEITSADLTVEQAVARVEERGSVWGELAVSPVEASGYYSAAQLDRVYTFTANLLFVLTVIDDVEDVPEDVENDVVNIPLIFQQGDPADHASTEALIDSLLDSSVPQRLDDLIAERESEMEAAAREFYAHSRHAKPDLLDAWNRALAWYSESVCTVPVEENVPAERRREVHENLADEDAANSRYLLEKVITDFPARFGSREEFVTFVDTLPATSLAPAVVMMLHIEALVDSVMTTTLDDALANLRANTTATP
;
A
#
# COMPACT_ATOMS: atom_id res chain seq x y z
N MET A 1 17.90 -1.44 -12.72
CA MET A 1 17.00 -2.17 -13.64
C MET A 1 16.53 -3.52 -13.10
N ARG A 2 17.35 -4.58 -13.01
CA ARG A 2 16.86 -5.85 -12.42
C ARG A 2 16.40 -5.66 -10.97
N ALA A 3 17.24 -5.02 -10.15
CA ALA A 3 16.91 -4.71 -8.76
C ALA A 3 15.65 -3.82 -8.66
N ASP A 4 15.51 -2.83 -9.54
CA ASP A 4 14.36 -1.92 -9.58
C ASP A 4 13.07 -2.68 -9.93
N ILE A 5 13.11 -3.58 -10.91
CA ILE A 5 11.97 -4.46 -11.23
C ILE A 5 11.64 -5.36 -10.04
N GLU A 6 12.64 -5.97 -9.39
CA GLU A 6 12.42 -6.80 -8.21
C GLU A 6 11.79 -5.98 -7.07
N LYS A 7 12.24 -4.73 -6.85
CA LYS A 7 11.62 -3.77 -5.90
C LYS A 7 10.16 -3.50 -6.24
N TYR A 8 9.87 -3.10 -7.48
CA TYR A 8 8.51 -2.76 -7.90
C TYR A 8 7.57 -3.97 -7.93
N VAL A 9 8.07 -5.17 -8.23
CA VAL A 9 7.30 -6.42 -8.14
C VAL A 9 6.95 -6.73 -6.68
N ASN A 10 7.88 -6.53 -5.74
CA ASN A 10 7.60 -6.73 -4.32
C ASN A 10 6.53 -5.74 -3.82
N GLN A 11 6.65 -4.46 -4.18
CA GLN A 11 5.68 -3.43 -3.79
C GLN A 11 4.30 -3.66 -4.44
N GLY A 12 4.26 -3.76 -5.77
CA GLY A 12 3.02 -4.01 -6.52
C GLY A 12 2.38 -5.35 -6.13
N GLY A 13 3.18 -6.33 -5.71
CA GLY A 13 2.72 -7.62 -5.20
C GLY A 13 1.76 -7.52 -4.02
N LEU A 14 1.88 -6.48 -3.20
CA LEU A 14 0.94 -6.22 -2.10
C LEU A 14 -0.45 -5.81 -2.61
N LEU A 15 -0.52 -5.06 -3.72
CA LEU A 15 -1.80 -4.81 -4.42
C LEU A 15 -2.37 -6.13 -4.96
N GLY A 16 -1.50 -6.98 -5.51
CA GLY A 16 -1.86 -8.32 -5.97
C GLY A 16 -2.45 -9.21 -4.86
N VAL A 17 -1.95 -9.12 -3.62
CA VAL A 17 -2.51 -9.88 -2.47
C VAL A 17 -3.99 -9.53 -2.27
N PHE A 18 -4.36 -8.24 -2.36
CA PHE A 18 -5.76 -7.82 -2.25
C PHE A 18 -6.63 -8.37 -3.38
N THR A 19 -6.16 -8.26 -4.63
CA THR A 19 -6.87 -8.78 -5.80
C THR A 19 -7.04 -10.31 -5.72
N TYR A 20 -5.98 -11.01 -5.33
CA TYR A 20 -5.99 -12.46 -5.16
C TYR A 20 -7.02 -12.85 -4.11
N PHE A 21 -6.96 -12.23 -2.94
CA PHE A 21 -7.84 -12.51 -1.81
C PHE A 21 -9.32 -12.44 -2.24
N LEU A 22 -9.74 -11.34 -2.86
CA LEU A 22 -11.13 -11.13 -3.27
C LEU A 22 -11.54 -12.06 -4.42
N THR A 23 -10.66 -12.26 -5.41
CA THR A 23 -10.95 -13.13 -6.55
C THR A 23 -11.09 -14.59 -6.11
N TYR A 24 -10.17 -15.08 -5.29
CA TYR A 24 -10.22 -16.44 -4.75
C TYR A 24 -11.45 -16.63 -3.85
N LEU A 25 -11.80 -15.63 -3.03
CA LEU A 25 -12.94 -15.73 -2.12
C LEU A 25 -14.26 -16.03 -2.87
N GLU A 26 -14.44 -15.52 -4.10
CA GLU A 26 -15.64 -15.79 -4.89
C GLU A 26 -15.55 -17.00 -5.83
N THR A 27 -14.35 -17.29 -6.33
CA THR A 27 -14.13 -18.34 -7.34
C THR A 27 -13.73 -19.68 -6.73
N GLY A 28 -12.94 -19.65 -5.66
CA GLY A 28 -12.19 -20.80 -5.14
C GLY A 28 -11.09 -21.30 -6.09
N GLU A 29 -10.73 -20.53 -7.12
CA GLU A 29 -9.79 -20.94 -8.17
C GLU A 29 -8.47 -20.17 -8.05
N GLU A 30 -7.42 -20.84 -7.57
CA GLU A 30 -6.10 -20.24 -7.33
C GLU A 30 -5.46 -19.69 -8.62
N ASP A 31 -5.60 -20.40 -9.74
CA ASP A 31 -5.03 -19.99 -11.03
C ASP A 31 -5.69 -18.71 -11.55
N VAL A 32 -7.01 -18.58 -11.39
CA VAL A 32 -7.76 -17.36 -11.78
C VAL A 32 -7.38 -16.21 -10.86
N ALA A 33 -7.31 -16.44 -9.55
CA ALA A 33 -6.91 -15.42 -8.58
C ALA A 33 -5.48 -14.93 -8.81
N ALA A 34 -4.54 -15.83 -9.07
CA ALA A 34 -3.15 -15.50 -9.39
C ALA A 34 -3.06 -14.67 -10.68
N THR A 35 -3.76 -15.10 -11.74
CA THR A 35 -3.78 -14.40 -13.03
C THR A 35 -4.35 -12.98 -12.88
N ALA A 36 -5.49 -12.84 -12.19
CA ALA A 36 -6.10 -11.54 -11.93
C ALA A 36 -5.19 -10.64 -11.08
N ALA A 37 -4.54 -11.21 -10.07
CA ALA A 37 -3.63 -10.49 -9.19
C ALA A 37 -2.30 -10.07 -9.85
N SER A 38 -1.84 -10.78 -10.87
CA SER A 38 -0.65 -10.38 -11.64
C SER A 38 -0.86 -9.12 -12.47
N ILE A 39 -2.10 -8.81 -12.86
CA ILE A 39 -2.42 -7.62 -13.66
C ILE A 39 -2.04 -6.30 -12.95
N PRO A 40 -2.54 -5.99 -11.73
CA PRO A 40 -2.16 -4.76 -11.04
C PRO A 40 -0.67 -4.72 -10.71
N ILE A 41 0.00 -5.86 -10.49
CA ILE A 41 1.46 -5.91 -10.28
C ILE A 41 2.19 -5.43 -11.52
N CYS A 42 1.86 -5.98 -12.69
CA CYS A 42 2.51 -5.58 -13.95
C CYS A 42 2.23 -4.12 -14.29
N LEU A 43 1.01 -3.63 -14.03
CA LEU A 43 0.66 -2.22 -14.24
C LEU A 43 1.42 -1.29 -13.29
N PHE A 44 1.58 -1.67 -12.01
CA PHE A 44 2.41 -0.95 -11.06
C PHE A 44 3.87 -0.88 -11.52
N VAL A 45 4.49 -2.02 -11.83
CA VAL A 45 5.88 -2.09 -12.31
C VAL A 45 6.09 -1.23 -13.56
N MET A 46 5.18 -1.31 -14.53
CA MET A 46 5.26 -0.51 -15.75
C MET A 46 5.15 0.98 -15.44
N SER A 47 4.20 1.37 -14.61
CA SER A 47 4.01 2.77 -14.22
C SER A 47 5.24 3.30 -13.49
N SER A 48 5.77 2.62 -12.47
CA SER A 48 6.97 3.05 -11.75
C SER A 48 8.19 3.18 -12.67
N LEU A 49 8.33 2.30 -13.67
CA LEU A 49 9.39 2.44 -14.66
C LEU A 49 9.20 3.67 -15.57
N HIS A 50 7.96 4.02 -15.90
CA HIS A 50 7.66 5.21 -16.71
C HIS A 50 7.81 6.49 -15.89
N ASP A 51 7.44 6.46 -14.62
CA ASP A 51 7.60 7.52 -13.61
C ASP A 51 9.09 7.84 -13.39
N ASP A 52 9.92 6.82 -13.12
CA ASP A 52 11.39 6.96 -13.06
C ASP A 52 11.96 7.62 -14.33
N ALA A 53 11.37 7.33 -15.49
CA ALA A 53 11.80 7.92 -16.76
C ALA A 53 11.42 9.39 -16.90
N ILE A 54 10.39 9.86 -16.22
CA ILE A 54 9.99 11.27 -16.19
C ILE A 54 10.85 12.01 -15.17
N ASP A 55 10.93 11.49 -13.93
CA ASP A 55 11.50 12.22 -12.79
C ASP A 55 13.03 12.19 -12.78
N GLU A 56 13.66 11.02 -12.93
CA GLU A 56 15.13 10.92 -12.91
C GLU A 56 15.78 11.48 -14.20
N ALA A 57 14.99 11.84 -15.23
CA ALA A 57 15.51 12.32 -16.50
C ALA A 57 16.42 13.56 -16.33
N VAL A 58 16.10 14.41 -15.36
CA VAL A 58 16.82 15.66 -15.09
C VAL A 58 18.23 15.40 -14.54
N GLU A 59 18.46 14.26 -13.89
CA GLU A 59 19.72 13.93 -13.22
C GLU A 59 20.74 13.20 -14.11
N ARG A 60 20.34 12.72 -15.30
CA ARG A 60 21.06 11.70 -16.07
C ARG A 60 21.73 12.19 -17.36
N ASP A 61 22.30 13.39 -17.36
CA ASP A 61 22.74 14.13 -18.56
C ASP A 61 23.68 13.36 -19.54
N ALA A 62 24.55 12.46 -19.05
CA ALA A 62 25.49 11.71 -19.90
C ALA A 62 24.90 10.47 -20.59
N ASP A 63 23.92 9.80 -19.95
CA ASP A 63 23.35 8.52 -20.38
C ASP A 63 21.82 8.59 -20.59
N LEU A 64 21.24 9.79 -20.58
CA LEU A 64 19.80 10.06 -20.59
C LEU A 64 19.05 9.23 -21.64
N LYS A 65 19.53 9.23 -22.89
CA LYS A 65 18.89 8.49 -23.97
C LYS A 65 18.85 6.98 -23.69
N GLN A 66 19.92 6.41 -23.12
CA GLN A 66 19.94 5.00 -22.81
C GLN A 66 18.98 4.70 -21.65
N PHE A 67 19.02 5.52 -20.60
CA PHE A 67 18.14 5.41 -19.44
C PHE A 67 16.67 5.44 -19.85
N LEU A 68 16.23 6.49 -20.56
CA LEU A 68 14.85 6.64 -21.05
C LEU A 68 14.42 5.44 -21.90
N ASN A 69 15.24 5.05 -22.89
CA ASN A 69 14.90 3.90 -23.74
C ASN A 69 14.76 2.61 -22.94
N GLN A 70 15.60 2.38 -21.93
CA GLN A 70 15.54 1.17 -21.11
C GLN A 70 14.27 1.16 -20.25
N ARG A 71 14.01 2.26 -19.54
CA ARG A 71 12.84 2.41 -18.66
C ARG A 71 11.53 2.27 -19.42
N THR A 72 11.33 3.08 -20.47
CA THR A 72 10.09 3.05 -21.26
C THR A 72 9.90 1.72 -21.98
N THR A 73 10.94 1.19 -22.65
CA THR A 73 10.80 -0.07 -23.41
C THR A 73 10.54 -1.26 -22.49
N VAL A 74 11.21 -1.34 -21.34
CA VAL A 74 10.95 -2.44 -20.38
C VAL A 74 9.55 -2.30 -19.80
N GLY A 75 9.12 -1.08 -19.44
CA GLY A 75 7.74 -0.83 -19.01
C GLY A 75 6.73 -1.28 -20.06
N ASP A 76 6.92 -0.92 -21.33
CA ASP A 76 6.04 -1.33 -22.43
C ASP A 76 5.99 -2.85 -22.61
N VAL A 77 7.12 -3.54 -22.46
CA VAL A 77 7.17 -5.01 -22.48
C VAL A 77 6.40 -5.61 -21.29
N VAL A 78 6.54 -5.04 -20.10
CA VAL A 78 5.74 -5.46 -18.93
C VAL A 78 4.25 -5.26 -19.20
N PHE A 79 3.84 -4.16 -19.84
CA PHE A 79 2.45 -3.94 -20.24
C PHE A 79 1.94 -5.01 -21.23
N THR A 80 2.77 -5.52 -22.14
CA THR A 80 2.33 -6.61 -23.03
C THR A 80 1.95 -7.88 -22.25
N HIS A 81 2.57 -8.14 -21.11
CA HIS A 81 2.17 -9.26 -20.24
C HIS A 81 0.79 -9.05 -19.60
N VAL A 82 0.36 -7.81 -19.36
CA VAL A 82 -1.01 -7.52 -18.90
C VAL A 82 -2.03 -7.95 -19.94
N VAL A 83 -1.73 -7.77 -21.23
CA VAL A 83 -2.61 -8.21 -22.32
C VAL A 83 -2.69 -9.73 -22.36
N ASP A 84 -1.55 -10.43 -22.23
CA ASP A 84 -1.53 -11.90 -22.17
C ASP A 84 -2.33 -12.42 -20.95
N LEU A 85 -2.15 -11.83 -19.77
CA LEU A 85 -2.89 -12.18 -18.55
C LEU A 85 -4.39 -11.92 -18.70
N ALA A 86 -4.77 -10.81 -19.32
CA ALA A 86 -6.17 -10.48 -19.61
C ALA A 86 -6.83 -11.49 -20.56
N ASP A 87 -6.08 -11.99 -21.55
CA ASP A 87 -6.55 -13.03 -22.48
C ASP A 87 -6.67 -14.41 -21.80
N ASP A 88 -5.84 -14.68 -20.78
CA ASP A 88 -5.87 -15.93 -20.00
C ASP A 88 -6.97 -15.95 -18.92
N LEU A 89 -7.56 -14.79 -18.59
CA LEU A 89 -8.69 -14.72 -17.67
C LEU A 89 -9.96 -15.35 -18.28
N PRO A 90 -10.88 -15.87 -17.45
CA PRO A 90 -12.18 -16.36 -17.93
C PRO A 90 -12.91 -15.29 -18.73
N ALA A 91 -13.56 -15.67 -19.84
CA ALA A 91 -14.26 -14.74 -20.74
C ALA A 91 -15.39 -13.89 -20.11
N ALA A 92 -15.75 -14.17 -18.85
CA ALA A 92 -16.68 -13.36 -18.08
C ALA A 92 -16.02 -12.11 -17.45
N PHE A 93 -14.70 -12.04 -17.39
CA PHE A 93 -13.97 -10.89 -16.87
C PHE A 93 -14.05 -9.73 -17.88
N ASP A 94 -14.64 -8.61 -17.47
CA ASP A 94 -14.64 -7.38 -18.26
C ASP A 94 -13.39 -6.55 -17.95
N VAL A 95 -12.30 -6.87 -18.63
CA VAL A 95 -11.02 -6.15 -18.49
C VAL A 95 -11.09 -4.69 -18.97
N GLY A 96 -12.22 -4.26 -19.55
CA GLY A 96 -12.48 -2.86 -19.88
C GLY A 96 -12.30 -1.94 -18.69
N ALA A 97 -12.84 -2.33 -17.52
CA ALA A 97 -12.72 -1.57 -16.28
C ALA A 97 -11.26 -1.36 -15.84
N VAL A 98 -10.42 -2.41 -15.94
CA VAL A 98 -8.98 -2.32 -15.62
C VAL A 98 -8.26 -1.34 -16.55
N THR A 99 -8.57 -1.38 -17.85
CA THR A 99 -7.95 -0.46 -18.82
C THR A 99 -8.46 0.97 -18.70
N GLU A 100 -9.68 1.18 -18.22
CA GLU A 100 -10.24 2.52 -17.94
C GLU A 100 -9.55 3.12 -16.71
N GLN A 101 -9.47 2.38 -15.62
CA GLN A 101 -8.75 2.79 -14.41
C GLN A 101 -7.29 3.17 -14.73
N PHE A 102 -6.60 2.34 -15.51
CA PHE A 102 -5.22 2.65 -15.88
C PHE A 102 -5.09 3.91 -16.76
N ARG A 103 -6.08 4.20 -17.61
CA ARG A 103 -6.12 5.48 -18.35
C ARG A 103 -6.35 6.66 -17.42
N GLU A 104 -7.16 6.50 -16.37
CA GLU A 104 -7.38 7.55 -15.38
C GLU A 104 -6.10 7.88 -14.61
N ILE A 105 -5.32 6.86 -14.22
CA ILE A 105 -3.97 7.02 -13.63
C ILE A 105 -3.08 7.85 -14.57
N GLY A 106 -2.94 7.42 -15.82
CA GLY A 106 -2.10 8.14 -16.79
C GLY A 106 -2.60 9.57 -17.09
N ALA A 107 -3.91 9.80 -17.07
CA ALA A 107 -4.48 11.13 -17.23
C ALA A 107 -4.27 12.01 -15.98
N GLY A 108 -4.23 11.42 -14.79
CA GLY A 108 -3.90 12.10 -13.54
C GLY A 108 -2.46 12.63 -13.56
N GLN A 109 -1.52 11.76 -13.94
CA GLN A 109 -0.10 12.10 -14.10
C GLN A 109 0.11 13.31 -15.04
N LEU A 110 -0.59 13.36 -16.17
CA LEU A 110 -0.49 14.51 -17.09
C LEU A 110 -1.07 15.82 -16.55
N ARG A 111 -2.09 15.76 -15.67
CA ARG A 111 -2.68 16.97 -15.06
C ARG A 111 -1.76 17.58 -14.01
N GLU A 112 -0.94 16.76 -13.36
CA GLU A 112 0.00 17.19 -12.32
C GLU A 112 1.04 18.19 -12.86
N GLU A 113 1.56 17.96 -14.07
CA GLU A 113 2.50 18.86 -14.74
C GLU A 113 1.94 20.28 -14.99
N GLU A 114 0.61 20.47 -14.89
CA GLU A 114 -0.07 21.74 -15.20
C GLU A 114 -0.38 22.61 -13.97
N ILE A 115 -0.19 22.11 -12.75
CA ILE A 115 -0.61 22.80 -11.50
C ILE A 115 0.58 23.52 -10.85
N THR A 116 0.45 24.83 -10.63
CA THR A 116 1.44 25.64 -9.90
C THR A 116 1.06 25.85 -8.43
N SER A 117 2.04 25.76 -7.53
CA SER A 117 1.93 25.68 -6.06
C SER A 117 1.29 26.87 -5.31
N ALA A 118 1.16 28.04 -5.93
CA ALA A 118 0.96 29.30 -5.20
C ALA A 118 -0.41 29.49 -4.50
N ASP A 119 -1.44 28.68 -4.77
CA ASP A 119 -2.81 28.88 -4.24
C ASP A 119 -3.52 27.58 -3.79
N LEU A 120 -2.80 26.47 -3.58
CA LEU A 120 -3.40 25.18 -3.21
C LEU A 120 -4.04 25.22 -1.80
N THR A 121 -5.34 24.92 -1.71
CA THR A 121 -6.02 24.71 -0.43
C THR A 121 -5.78 23.30 0.11
N VAL A 122 -6.03 23.09 1.41
CA VAL A 122 -6.04 21.75 2.03
C VAL A 122 -6.99 20.80 1.29
N GLU A 123 -8.19 21.27 0.94
CA GLU A 123 -9.17 20.45 0.22
C GLU A 123 -8.65 20.00 -1.15
N GLN A 124 -7.93 20.89 -1.85
CA GLN A 124 -7.30 20.55 -3.12
C GLN A 124 -6.13 19.59 -2.95
N ALA A 125 -5.37 19.70 -1.87
CA ALA A 125 -4.30 18.76 -1.54
C ALA A 125 -4.83 17.36 -1.26
N VAL A 126 -5.89 17.27 -0.45
CA VAL A 126 -6.59 16.02 -0.16
C VAL A 126 -7.13 15.40 -1.45
N ALA A 127 -7.80 16.20 -2.29
CA ALA A 127 -8.30 15.72 -3.58
C ALA A 127 -7.16 15.23 -4.50
N ARG A 128 -5.98 15.86 -4.46
CA ARG A 128 -4.80 15.38 -5.20
C ARG A 128 -4.31 14.04 -4.69
N VAL A 129 -4.22 13.85 -3.38
CA VAL A 129 -3.85 12.54 -2.81
C VAL A 129 -4.88 11.47 -3.16
N GLU A 130 -6.17 11.81 -3.18
CA GLU A 130 -7.23 10.91 -3.65
C GLU A 130 -7.07 10.58 -5.15
N GLU A 131 -6.73 11.55 -5.99
CA GLU A 131 -6.48 11.33 -7.42
C GLU A 131 -5.17 10.55 -7.72
N ARG A 132 -4.15 10.63 -6.84
CA ARG A 132 -2.80 10.05 -7.04
C ARG A 132 -2.57 8.73 -6.31
N GLY A 133 -2.86 8.71 -5.01
CA GLY A 133 -2.54 7.61 -4.11
C GLY A 133 -3.65 6.57 -4.09
N SER A 134 -4.88 7.00 -3.86
CA SER A 134 -6.04 6.10 -3.74
C SER A 134 -6.32 5.30 -5.01
N VAL A 135 -5.95 5.83 -6.18
CA VAL A 135 -6.11 5.19 -7.48
C VAL A 135 -5.38 3.84 -7.61
N TRP A 136 -4.30 3.62 -6.84
CA TRP A 136 -3.61 2.33 -6.78
C TRP A 136 -4.43 1.28 -6.04
N GLY A 137 -5.18 1.72 -5.02
CA GLY A 137 -6.16 0.90 -4.34
C GLY A 137 -7.29 0.51 -5.30
N GLU A 138 -7.78 1.48 -6.07
CA GLU A 138 -8.80 1.24 -7.10
C GLU A 138 -8.31 0.25 -8.17
N LEU A 139 -7.05 0.38 -8.60
CA LEU A 139 -6.42 -0.55 -9.55
C LEU A 139 -6.36 -2.00 -9.02
N ALA A 140 -6.12 -2.19 -7.72
CA ALA A 140 -6.16 -3.51 -7.10
C ALA A 140 -7.58 -4.11 -7.10
N VAL A 141 -8.61 -3.26 -7.10
CA VAL A 141 -10.03 -3.67 -7.10
C VAL A 141 -10.56 -3.84 -8.51
N SER A 142 -10.03 -3.16 -9.53
CA SER A 142 -10.58 -3.23 -10.91
C SER A 142 -10.66 -4.66 -11.48
N PRO A 143 -9.70 -5.59 -11.26
CA PRO A 143 -9.86 -6.98 -11.69
C PRO A 143 -10.96 -7.73 -10.91
N VAL A 144 -11.19 -7.34 -9.66
CA VAL A 144 -12.26 -7.87 -8.81
C VAL A 144 -13.62 -7.40 -9.31
N GLU A 145 -13.74 -6.13 -9.70
CA GLU A 145 -14.92 -5.61 -10.38
C GLU A 145 -15.16 -6.33 -11.72
N ALA A 146 -14.09 -6.47 -12.53
CA ALA A 146 -14.14 -7.14 -13.83
C ALA A 146 -14.72 -8.55 -13.73
N SER A 147 -14.46 -9.26 -12.63
CA SER A 147 -14.98 -10.62 -12.39
C SER A 147 -16.51 -10.70 -12.34
N GLY A 148 -17.20 -9.60 -12.03
CA GLY A 148 -18.66 -9.51 -11.92
C GLY A 148 -19.28 -10.25 -10.74
N TYR A 149 -18.47 -10.77 -9.80
CA TYR A 149 -18.98 -11.54 -8.65
C TYR A 149 -19.52 -10.67 -7.52
N TYR A 150 -19.04 -9.44 -7.41
CA TYR A 150 -19.44 -8.50 -6.36
C TYR A 150 -20.52 -7.54 -6.86
N SER A 151 -21.50 -7.27 -6.00
CA SER A 151 -22.47 -6.20 -6.27
C SER A 151 -21.81 -4.82 -6.14
N ALA A 152 -22.38 -3.81 -6.80
CA ALA A 152 -21.89 -2.43 -6.71
C ALA A 152 -21.74 -1.94 -5.25
N ALA A 153 -22.66 -2.32 -4.35
CA ALA A 153 -22.58 -1.95 -2.93
C ALA A 153 -21.48 -2.69 -2.16
N GLN A 154 -21.04 -3.87 -2.62
CA GLN A 154 -19.87 -4.53 -2.05
C GLN A 154 -18.59 -3.91 -2.58
N LEU A 155 -18.53 -3.64 -3.89
CA LEU A 155 -17.38 -2.97 -4.51
C LEU A 155 -17.14 -1.59 -3.92
N ASP A 156 -18.19 -0.78 -3.72
CA ASP A 156 -18.11 0.55 -3.09
C ASP A 156 -17.39 0.52 -1.73
N ARG A 157 -17.60 -0.54 -0.93
CA ARG A 157 -16.92 -0.73 0.35
C ARG A 157 -15.47 -1.16 0.21
N VAL A 158 -15.17 -1.99 -0.79
CA VAL A 158 -13.79 -2.39 -1.09
C VAL A 158 -13.00 -1.19 -1.61
N TYR A 159 -13.61 -0.38 -2.49
CA TYR A 159 -13.06 0.89 -2.96
C TYR A 159 -12.84 1.86 -1.80
N THR A 160 -13.84 2.06 -0.93
CA THR A 160 -13.68 2.91 0.27
C THR A 160 -12.53 2.43 1.16
N PHE A 161 -12.43 1.12 1.39
CA PHE A 161 -11.33 0.56 2.18
C PHE A 161 -9.96 0.84 1.54
N THR A 162 -9.80 0.48 0.25
CA THR A 162 -8.52 0.58 -0.45
C THR A 162 -8.11 2.03 -0.71
N ALA A 163 -9.05 2.91 -1.05
CA ALA A 163 -8.81 4.33 -1.26
C ALA A 163 -8.28 5.00 0.03
N ASN A 164 -8.91 4.71 1.17
CA ASN A 164 -8.49 5.25 2.46
C ASN A 164 -7.14 4.68 2.92
N LEU A 165 -6.89 3.38 2.72
CA LEU A 165 -5.61 2.75 3.04
C LEU A 165 -4.46 3.44 2.30
N LEU A 166 -4.61 3.59 0.98
CA LEU A 166 -3.58 4.19 0.14
C LEU A 166 -3.43 5.69 0.43
N PHE A 167 -4.53 6.39 0.72
CA PHE A 167 -4.48 7.79 1.18
C PHE A 167 -3.61 7.93 2.43
N VAL A 168 -3.84 7.09 3.46
CA VAL A 168 -3.06 7.14 4.70
C VAL A 168 -1.58 6.90 4.42
N LEU A 169 -1.25 5.86 3.64
CA LEU A 169 0.14 5.57 3.29
C LEU A 169 0.80 6.72 2.53
N THR A 170 0.10 7.33 1.57
CA THR A 170 0.61 8.49 0.84
C THR A 170 0.86 9.69 1.74
N VAL A 171 -0.01 9.96 2.72
CA VAL A 171 0.22 11.06 3.67
C VAL A 171 1.42 10.80 4.57
N ILE A 172 1.66 9.55 4.96
CA ILE A 172 2.84 9.17 5.77
C ILE A 172 4.11 9.32 4.94
N ASP A 173 4.10 8.88 3.68
CA ASP A 173 5.18 9.05 2.70
C ASP A 173 5.53 10.54 2.52
N ASP A 174 4.52 11.39 2.25
CA ASP A 174 4.67 12.84 2.11
C ASP A 174 5.31 13.50 3.35
N VAL A 175 5.20 12.91 4.55
CA VAL A 175 5.87 13.41 5.77
C VAL A 175 7.37 13.12 5.74
N GLU A 176 7.77 11.93 5.28
CA GLU A 176 9.18 11.57 5.16
C GLU A 176 9.87 12.37 4.04
N ASP A 177 9.11 12.67 2.98
CA ASP A 177 9.60 13.33 1.77
C ASP A 177 9.62 14.85 1.86
N VAL A 178 9.18 15.46 2.97
CA VAL A 178 9.24 16.92 3.18
C VAL A 178 10.58 17.56 2.76
N PRO A 179 11.77 17.00 3.07
CA PRO A 179 13.03 17.58 2.60
C PRO A 179 13.15 17.59 1.07
N GLU A 180 12.80 16.48 0.42
CA GLU A 180 12.89 16.30 -1.04
C GLU A 180 11.83 17.12 -1.77
N ASP A 181 10.60 17.13 -1.25
CA ASP A 181 9.49 17.96 -1.75
C ASP A 181 9.87 19.44 -1.81
N VAL A 182 10.55 19.95 -0.77
CA VAL A 182 11.01 21.34 -0.73
C VAL A 182 12.10 21.61 -1.77
N GLU A 183 13.01 20.65 -2.01
CA GLU A 183 14.04 20.77 -3.04
C GLU A 183 13.45 20.75 -4.46
N ASN A 184 12.38 19.98 -4.66
CA ASN A 184 11.70 19.78 -5.93
C ASN A 184 10.53 20.75 -6.20
N ASP A 185 10.27 21.71 -5.30
CA ASP A 185 9.13 22.65 -5.37
C ASP A 185 7.76 21.94 -5.42
N VAL A 186 7.67 20.79 -4.75
CA VAL A 186 6.44 20.01 -4.57
C VAL A 186 5.76 20.44 -3.28
N VAL A 187 4.45 20.72 -3.35
CA VAL A 187 3.66 21.18 -2.20
C VAL A 187 2.61 20.14 -1.84
N ASN A 188 2.95 19.29 -0.88
CA ASN A 188 2.13 18.22 -0.33
C ASN A 188 1.45 18.61 1.00
N ILE A 189 0.62 17.72 1.55
CA ILE A 189 -0.24 17.99 2.72
C ILE A 189 0.52 18.54 3.93
N PRO A 190 1.70 18.01 4.33
CA PRO A 190 2.44 18.55 5.48
C PRO A 190 2.83 20.03 5.30
N LEU A 191 3.30 20.40 4.12
CA LEU A 191 3.68 21.78 3.78
C LEU A 191 2.46 22.72 3.73
N ILE A 192 1.33 22.24 3.20
CA ILE A 192 0.07 23.00 3.17
C ILE A 192 -0.48 23.23 4.57
N PHE A 193 -0.37 22.23 5.45
CA PHE A 193 -0.75 22.38 6.86
C PHE A 193 0.09 23.39 7.62
N GLN A 194 1.34 23.60 7.23
CA GLN A 194 2.19 24.62 7.82
C GLN A 194 1.74 26.07 7.48
N GLN A 195 0.94 26.28 6.41
CA GLN A 195 0.35 27.59 6.10
C GLN A 195 1.39 28.74 6.02
N GLY A 196 2.54 28.48 5.39
CA GLY A 196 3.61 29.46 5.14
C GLY A 196 4.43 29.08 3.92
N ASP A 197 5.16 30.04 3.35
CA ASP A 197 6.05 29.78 2.22
C ASP A 197 7.31 29.04 2.75
N PRO A 198 7.68 27.86 2.21
CA PRO A 198 8.94 27.20 2.54
C PRO A 198 10.15 28.15 2.44
N ALA A 199 10.14 29.08 1.49
CA ALA A 199 11.21 30.05 1.26
C ALA A 199 11.33 31.13 2.37
N ASP A 200 10.34 31.26 3.26
CA ASP A 200 10.43 32.15 4.43
C ASP A 200 11.39 31.61 5.51
N HIS A 201 11.79 30.34 5.41
CA HIS A 201 12.69 29.70 6.36
C HIS A 201 14.15 29.80 5.90
N ALA A 202 15.08 29.88 6.86
CA ALA A 202 16.50 30.05 6.56
C ALA A 202 17.17 28.81 5.94
N SER A 203 16.57 27.63 6.13
CA SER A 203 16.96 26.34 5.56
C SER A 203 15.82 25.34 5.66
N THR A 204 15.93 24.21 4.96
CA THR A 204 14.99 23.08 5.04
C THR A 204 14.89 22.54 6.46
N GLU A 205 15.99 22.46 7.22
CA GLU A 205 15.95 22.02 8.62
C GLU A 205 15.16 22.98 9.50
N ALA A 206 15.30 24.31 9.30
CA ALA A 206 14.52 25.30 10.04
C ALA A 206 13.02 25.23 9.73
N LEU A 207 12.66 24.87 8.50
CA LEU A 207 11.28 24.59 8.11
C LEU A 207 10.76 23.32 8.80
N ILE A 208 11.53 22.24 8.78
CA ILE A 208 11.16 20.98 9.43
C ILE A 208 10.97 21.17 10.93
N ASP A 209 11.90 21.85 11.62
CA ASP A 209 11.77 22.16 13.04
C ASP A 209 10.49 22.98 13.31
N SER A 210 10.20 23.99 12.47
CA SER A 210 8.97 24.77 12.59
C SER A 210 7.71 23.93 12.37
N LEU A 211 7.73 23.01 11.41
CA LEU A 211 6.63 22.09 11.13
C LEU A 211 6.38 21.18 12.33
N LEU A 212 7.43 20.55 12.86
CA LEU A 212 7.38 19.62 13.98
C LEU A 212 6.94 20.29 15.30
N ASP A 213 7.28 21.56 15.51
CA ASP A 213 6.90 22.35 16.69
C ASP A 213 5.52 23.03 16.55
N SER A 214 4.84 22.86 15.41
CA SER A 214 3.53 23.46 15.13
C SER A 214 2.35 22.53 15.44
N SER A 215 1.14 22.93 15.01
CA SER A 215 -0.04 22.06 15.02
C SER A 215 -0.07 21.02 13.90
N VAL A 216 0.88 21.03 12.95
CA VAL A 216 0.90 20.13 11.79
C VAL A 216 0.85 18.65 12.19
N PRO A 217 1.68 18.14 13.12
CA PRO A 217 1.61 16.73 13.52
C PRO A 217 0.24 16.30 14.04
N GLN A 218 -0.40 17.13 14.87
CA GLN A 218 -1.75 16.81 15.37
C GLN A 218 -2.80 16.82 14.26
N ARG A 219 -2.68 17.74 13.31
CA ARG A 219 -3.62 17.81 12.18
C ARG A 219 -3.47 16.63 11.22
N LEU A 220 -2.24 16.13 11.05
CA LEU A 220 -1.97 14.90 10.29
C LEU A 220 -2.56 13.69 11.01
N ASP A 221 -2.37 13.57 12.33
CA ASP A 221 -2.98 12.52 13.15
C ASP A 221 -4.52 12.56 13.07
N ASP A 222 -5.13 13.74 13.18
CA ASP A 222 -6.58 13.91 13.06
C ASP A 222 -7.09 13.46 11.67
N LEU A 223 -6.38 13.84 10.60
CA LEU A 223 -6.71 13.45 9.22
C LEU A 223 -6.57 11.94 8.99
N ILE A 224 -5.46 11.35 9.44
CA ILE A 224 -5.22 9.89 9.33
C ILE A 224 -6.27 9.12 10.14
N ALA A 225 -6.57 9.55 11.36
CA ALA A 225 -7.56 8.90 12.22
C ALA A 225 -8.98 8.90 11.62
N GLU A 226 -9.35 9.97 10.91
CA GLU A 226 -10.61 10.02 10.15
C GLU A 226 -10.65 8.93 9.06
N ARG A 227 -9.58 8.85 8.26
CA ARG A 227 -9.45 7.90 7.14
C ARG A 227 -9.35 6.45 7.61
N GLU A 228 -8.63 6.20 8.69
CA GLU A 228 -8.59 4.88 9.35
C GLU A 228 -9.99 4.45 9.82
N SER A 229 -10.75 5.37 10.40
CA SER A 229 -12.12 5.09 10.85
C SER A 229 -13.06 4.76 9.68
N GLU A 230 -12.92 5.45 8.54
CA GLU A 230 -13.68 5.15 7.32
C GLU A 230 -13.30 3.79 6.74
N MET A 231 -11.99 3.51 6.65
CA MET A 231 -11.44 2.22 6.21
C MET A 231 -12.00 1.07 7.07
N GLU A 232 -11.96 1.19 8.39
CA GLU A 232 -12.50 0.18 9.30
C GLU A 232 -14.00 -0.02 9.15
N ALA A 233 -14.76 1.07 9.03
CA ALA A 233 -16.20 1.01 8.84
C ALA A 233 -16.53 0.25 7.55
N ALA A 234 -15.84 0.57 6.45
CA ALA A 234 -16.01 -0.10 5.16
C ALA A 234 -15.68 -1.60 5.23
N ALA A 235 -14.58 -1.99 5.88
CA ALA A 235 -14.22 -3.39 6.09
C ALA A 235 -15.28 -4.15 6.91
N ARG A 236 -15.78 -3.54 7.99
CA ARG A 236 -16.85 -4.12 8.84
C ARG A 236 -18.14 -4.28 8.06
N GLU A 237 -18.53 -3.28 7.28
CA GLU A 237 -19.72 -3.35 6.46
C GLU A 237 -19.59 -4.39 5.35
N PHE A 238 -18.43 -4.48 4.70
CA PHE A 238 -18.14 -5.50 3.69
C PHE A 238 -18.33 -6.88 4.30
N TYR A 239 -17.72 -7.13 5.45
CA TYR A 239 -17.87 -8.40 6.17
C TYR A 239 -19.33 -8.67 6.58
N ALA A 240 -20.04 -7.67 7.12
CA ALA A 240 -21.43 -7.84 7.54
C ALA A 240 -22.38 -8.22 6.40
N HIS A 241 -22.03 -7.89 5.16
CA HIS A 241 -22.80 -8.23 3.96
C HIS A 241 -22.18 -9.38 3.15
N SER A 242 -21.05 -9.92 3.61
CA SER A 242 -20.43 -11.08 3.01
C SER A 242 -21.22 -12.35 3.34
N ARG A 243 -21.29 -13.26 2.37
CA ARG A 243 -21.84 -14.62 2.57
C ARG A 243 -20.83 -15.59 3.19
N HIS A 244 -19.56 -15.19 3.22
CA HIS A 244 -18.44 -16.04 3.59
C HIS A 244 -18.26 -16.07 5.10
N ALA A 245 -17.97 -17.26 5.64
CA ALA A 245 -17.65 -17.39 7.04
C ALA A 245 -16.22 -16.91 7.30
N LYS A 246 -15.92 -16.51 8.54
CA LYS A 246 -14.58 -16.03 8.89
C LYS A 246 -13.44 -17.02 8.57
N PRO A 247 -13.60 -18.35 8.71
CA PRO A 247 -12.57 -19.31 8.28
C PRO A 247 -12.27 -19.24 6.77
N ASP A 248 -13.26 -18.94 5.94
CA ASP A 248 -13.08 -18.81 4.48
C ASP A 248 -12.23 -17.57 4.16
N LEU A 249 -12.43 -16.47 4.91
CA LEU A 249 -11.59 -15.27 4.80
C LEU A 249 -10.15 -15.56 5.22
N LEU A 250 -9.94 -16.31 6.30
CA LEU A 250 -8.58 -16.67 6.72
C LEU A 250 -7.90 -17.60 5.71
N ASP A 251 -8.64 -18.55 5.11
CA ASP A 251 -8.11 -19.42 4.04
C ASP A 251 -7.69 -18.60 2.82
N ALA A 252 -8.57 -17.72 2.34
CA ALA A 252 -8.28 -16.83 1.21
C ALA A 252 -7.06 -15.92 1.50
N TRP A 253 -6.98 -15.37 2.71
CA TRP A 253 -5.86 -14.53 3.15
C TRP A 253 -4.54 -15.31 3.14
N ASN A 254 -4.53 -16.50 3.75
CA ASN A 254 -3.34 -17.36 3.78
C ASN A 254 -2.87 -17.76 2.39
N ARG A 255 -3.79 -18.03 1.47
CA ARG A 255 -3.46 -18.38 0.08
C ARG A 255 -2.89 -17.20 -0.68
N ALA A 256 -3.47 -16.01 -0.53
CA ALA A 256 -2.94 -14.80 -1.14
C ALA A 256 -1.51 -14.50 -0.64
N LEU A 257 -1.29 -14.63 0.67
CA LEU A 257 0.02 -14.46 1.29
C LEU A 257 1.05 -15.50 0.87
N ALA A 258 0.65 -16.78 0.80
CA ALA A 258 1.52 -17.86 0.32
C ALA A 258 1.88 -17.65 -1.15
N TRP A 259 0.90 -17.33 -2.00
CA TRP A 259 1.13 -17.00 -3.40
C TRP A 259 2.11 -15.83 -3.56
N TYR A 260 1.91 -14.73 -2.81
CA TYR A 260 2.82 -13.60 -2.84
C TYR A 260 4.25 -14.03 -2.47
N SER A 261 4.43 -14.77 -1.38
CA SER A 261 5.76 -15.23 -0.96
C SER A 261 6.41 -16.21 -1.93
N GLU A 262 5.65 -17.08 -2.57
CA GLU A 262 6.19 -18.17 -3.40
C GLU A 262 6.39 -17.75 -4.87
N SER A 263 5.58 -16.81 -5.35
CA SER A 263 5.45 -16.51 -6.79
C SER A 263 5.82 -15.08 -7.15
N VAL A 264 5.83 -14.15 -6.17
CA VAL A 264 5.99 -12.71 -6.44
C VAL A 264 7.19 -12.15 -5.67
N CYS A 265 7.19 -12.27 -4.35
CA CYS A 265 8.19 -11.72 -3.47
C CYS A 265 9.57 -12.33 -3.74
N THR A 266 10.53 -11.48 -4.06
CA THR A 266 11.91 -11.89 -4.33
C THR A 266 12.79 -11.95 -3.10
N VAL A 267 12.30 -11.43 -1.97
CA VAL A 267 13.02 -11.41 -0.69
C VAL A 267 12.58 -12.61 0.14
N PRO A 268 13.49 -13.53 0.50
CA PRO A 268 13.14 -14.65 1.35
C PRO A 268 12.65 -14.20 2.73
N VAL A 269 11.60 -14.86 3.25
CA VAL A 269 11.06 -14.60 4.59
C VAL A 269 12.16 -14.64 5.66
N GLU A 270 13.15 -15.52 5.50
CA GLU A 270 14.25 -15.64 6.43
C GLU A 270 15.23 -14.48 6.50
N GLU A 271 15.25 -13.63 5.49
CA GLU A 271 16.08 -12.41 5.49
C GLU A 271 15.44 -11.30 6.34
N ASN A 272 14.11 -11.22 6.38
CA ASN A 272 13.40 -10.14 7.07
C ASN A 272 12.83 -10.52 8.45
N VAL A 273 12.45 -11.79 8.65
CA VAL A 273 11.88 -12.25 9.94
C VAL A 273 12.88 -13.18 10.62
N PRO A 274 13.62 -12.76 11.67
CA PRO A 274 14.64 -13.58 12.31
C PRO A 274 14.12 -14.94 12.79
N ALA A 275 14.95 -15.98 12.72
CA ALA A 275 14.56 -17.35 13.09
C ALA A 275 14.07 -17.48 14.53
N GLU A 276 14.58 -16.64 15.45
CA GLU A 276 14.10 -16.56 16.83
C GLU A 276 12.66 -16.04 16.88
N ARG A 277 12.34 -15.00 16.10
CA ARG A 277 10.98 -14.43 16.01
C ARG A 277 10.00 -15.40 15.38
N ARG A 278 10.40 -16.11 14.31
CA ARG A 278 9.57 -17.17 13.71
C ARG A 278 9.29 -18.28 14.72
N ARG A 279 10.30 -18.70 15.48
CA ARG A 279 10.15 -19.73 16.52
C ARG A 279 9.21 -19.27 17.63
N GLU A 280 9.37 -18.04 18.11
CA GLU A 280 8.49 -17.42 19.12
C GLU A 280 7.03 -17.41 18.65
N VAL A 281 6.76 -17.05 17.39
CA VAL A 281 5.40 -17.09 16.82
C VAL A 281 4.83 -18.51 16.81
N HIS A 282 5.60 -19.48 16.35
CA HIS A 282 5.17 -20.88 16.31
C HIS A 282 4.95 -21.46 17.72
N GLU A 283 5.84 -21.17 18.67
CA GLU A 283 5.73 -21.66 20.05
C GLU A 283 4.52 -21.06 20.76
N ASN A 284 4.31 -19.75 20.67
CA ASN A 284 3.18 -19.09 21.33
C ASN A 284 1.82 -19.48 20.75
N LEU A 285 1.73 -19.79 19.45
CA LEU A 285 0.47 -20.23 18.83
C LEU A 285 0.23 -21.75 18.98
N ALA A 286 1.28 -22.57 19.04
CA ALA A 286 1.16 -24.01 19.21
C ALA A 286 0.97 -24.46 20.67
N ASP A 287 1.20 -23.57 21.64
CA ASP A 287 1.01 -23.86 23.06
C ASP A 287 -0.47 -24.08 23.39
N GLU A 288 -0.78 -25.09 24.21
CA GLU A 288 -2.14 -25.32 24.72
C GLU A 288 -2.56 -24.25 25.75
N ASP A 289 -1.60 -23.44 26.21
CA ASP A 289 -1.86 -22.26 27.05
C ASP A 289 -2.41 -21.10 26.22
N ALA A 290 -3.73 -20.95 26.27
CA ALA A 290 -4.46 -19.86 25.61
C ALA A 290 -3.95 -18.46 25.98
N ALA A 291 -3.28 -18.28 27.13
CA ALA A 291 -2.71 -16.99 27.52
C ALA A 291 -1.53 -16.55 26.63
N ASN A 292 -0.70 -17.50 26.16
CA ASN A 292 0.47 -17.19 25.32
C ASN A 292 0.05 -16.86 23.88
N SER A 293 -0.88 -17.64 23.31
CA SER A 293 -1.50 -17.34 22.02
C SER A 293 -2.14 -15.94 22.05
N ARG A 294 -2.97 -15.69 23.07
CA ARG A 294 -3.61 -14.39 23.28
C ARG A 294 -2.60 -13.25 23.40
N TYR A 295 -1.54 -13.41 24.19
CA TYR A 295 -0.50 -12.38 24.33
C TYR A 295 0.17 -12.03 23.00
N LEU A 296 0.56 -13.04 22.21
CA LEU A 296 1.16 -12.80 20.90
C LEU A 296 0.19 -12.08 19.96
N LEU A 297 -1.06 -12.52 19.91
CA LEU A 297 -2.09 -11.91 19.07
C LEU A 297 -2.37 -10.47 19.50
N GLU A 298 -2.50 -10.20 20.80
CA GLU A 298 -2.63 -8.86 21.35
C GLU A 298 -1.44 -7.96 20.98
N LYS A 299 -0.23 -8.51 20.97
CA LYS A 299 0.97 -7.80 20.53
C LYS A 299 0.91 -7.47 19.04
N VAL A 300 0.68 -8.46 18.18
CA VAL A 300 0.55 -8.25 16.72
C VAL A 300 -0.54 -7.22 16.40
N ILE A 301 -1.69 -7.27 17.07
CA ILE A 301 -2.78 -6.29 16.92
C ILE A 301 -2.39 -4.90 17.42
N THR A 302 -1.61 -4.83 18.50
CA THR A 302 -1.19 -3.54 19.07
C THR A 302 -0.19 -2.85 18.16
N ASP A 303 0.68 -3.63 17.53
CA ASP A 303 1.71 -3.15 16.62
C ASP A 303 1.12 -2.91 15.20
N PHE A 304 -0.05 -3.48 14.88
CA PHE A 304 -0.71 -3.27 13.59
C PHE A 304 -1.35 -1.87 13.50
N PRO A 305 -1.14 -1.12 12.40
CA PRO A 305 -1.54 0.29 12.30
C PRO A 305 -3.07 0.49 12.30
N ALA A 306 -3.87 -0.49 11.85
CA ALA A 306 -5.32 -0.36 11.88
C ALA A 306 -5.87 -0.37 13.32
N ARG A 307 -6.74 0.59 13.66
CA ARG A 307 -7.44 0.53 14.94
C ARG A 307 -8.47 -0.61 14.85
N PHE A 308 -8.76 -1.22 16.00
CA PHE A 308 -9.76 -2.28 16.08
C PHE A 308 -10.80 -1.84 17.08
N GLY A 309 -12.03 -1.63 16.62
CA GLY A 309 -13.19 -1.29 17.47
C GLY A 309 -13.35 -2.14 18.75
N SER A 310 -12.92 -3.42 18.74
CA SER A 310 -12.69 -4.16 19.98
C SER A 310 -11.55 -5.16 19.79
N ARG A 311 -10.41 -4.89 20.45
CA ARG A 311 -9.27 -5.82 20.51
C ARG A 311 -9.68 -7.16 21.13
N GLU A 312 -10.53 -7.13 22.15
CA GLU A 312 -10.99 -8.33 22.84
C GLU A 312 -11.86 -9.22 21.94
N GLU A 313 -12.73 -8.64 21.11
CA GLU A 313 -13.54 -9.40 20.14
C GLU A 313 -12.68 -10.06 19.07
N PHE A 314 -11.66 -9.34 18.57
CA PHE A 314 -10.73 -9.88 17.59
C PHE A 314 -9.92 -11.04 18.19
N VAL A 315 -9.29 -10.83 19.35
CA VAL A 315 -8.51 -11.87 20.05
C VAL A 315 -9.38 -13.10 20.33
N THR A 316 -10.58 -12.89 20.87
CA THR A 316 -11.53 -13.98 21.16
C THR A 316 -11.89 -14.77 19.90
N PHE A 317 -12.01 -14.09 18.75
CA PHE A 317 -12.26 -14.77 17.49
C PHE A 317 -11.03 -15.52 16.99
N VAL A 318 -9.85 -14.90 16.98
CA VAL A 318 -8.63 -15.53 16.47
C VAL A 318 -8.25 -16.75 17.31
N ASP A 319 -8.49 -16.74 18.62
CA ASP A 319 -8.34 -17.90 19.50
C ASP A 319 -9.23 -19.11 19.10
N THR A 320 -10.25 -18.91 18.25
CA THR A 320 -11.06 -20.02 17.72
C THR A 320 -10.48 -20.68 16.46
N LEU A 321 -9.42 -20.11 15.89
CA LEU A 321 -8.82 -20.57 14.64
C LEU A 321 -7.61 -21.49 14.90
N PRO A 322 -7.33 -22.46 14.01
CA PRO A 322 -6.21 -23.37 14.20
C PRO A 322 -4.85 -22.65 14.15
N ALA A 323 -3.97 -22.96 15.10
CA ALA A 323 -2.59 -22.46 15.12
C ALA A 323 -1.81 -22.72 13.82
N THR A 324 -2.08 -23.86 13.17
CA THR A 324 -1.49 -24.23 11.87
C THR A 324 -1.86 -23.28 10.74
N SER A 325 -2.97 -22.55 10.87
CA SER A 325 -3.41 -21.53 9.92
C SER A 325 -2.98 -20.12 10.34
N LEU A 326 -2.78 -19.87 11.64
CA LEU A 326 -2.43 -18.54 12.14
C LEU A 326 -0.92 -18.24 12.11
N ALA A 327 -0.08 -19.22 12.45
CA ALA A 327 1.36 -18.98 12.52
C ALA A 327 1.96 -18.55 11.17
N PRO A 328 1.61 -19.18 10.03
CA PRO A 328 2.06 -18.72 8.72
C PRO A 328 1.57 -17.30 8.41
N ALA A 329 0.31 -16.98 8.73
CA ALA A 329 -0.27 -15.65 8.51
C ALA A 329 0.50 -14.56 9.26
N VAL A 330 0.76 -14.78 10.56
CA VAL A 330 1.49 -13.83 11.40
C VAL A 330 2.93 -13.64 10.93
N VAL A 331 3.62 -14.74 10.60
CA VAL A 331 5.00 -14.65 10.07
C VAL A 331 5.04 -13.87 8.75
N MET A 332 4.06 -14.08 7.87
CA MET A 332 4.03 -13.38 6.59
C MET A 332 3.64 -11.91 6.75
N MET A 333 2.75 -11.56 7.67
CA MET A 333 2.46 -10.16 8.00
C MET A 333 3.73 -9.43 8.48
N LEU A 334 4.50 -10.05 9.38
CA LEU A 334 5.79 -9.48 9.83
C LEU A 334 6.81 -9.35 8.68
N HIS A 335 6.78 -10.27 7.72
CA HIS A 335 7.65 -10.20 6.53
C HIS A 335 7.26 -9.03 5.62
N ILE A 336 5.95 -8.83 5.39
CA ILE A 336 5.42 -7.72 4.60
C ILE A 336 5.70 -6.40 5.30
N GLU A 337 5.42 -6.28 6.59
CA GLU A 337 5.72 -5.10 7.40
C GLU A 337 7.20 -4.69 7.26
N ALA A 338 8.13 -5.64 7.46
CA ALA A 338 9.55 -5.38 7.29
C ALA A 338 9.95 -5.01 5.85
N LEU A 339 9.24 -5.51 4.82
CA LEU A 339 9.47 -5.10 3.44
C LEU A 339 8.98 -3.67 3.19
N VAL A 340 7.78 -3.34 3.67
CA VAL A 340 7.23 -2.00 3.49
C VAL A 340 8.10 -1.00 4.25
N ASP A 341 8.39 -1.23 5.53
CA ASP A 341 9.23 -0.35 6.36
C ASP A 341 10.66 -0.20 5.83
N SER A 342 11.17 -1.17 5.06
CA SER A 342 12.49 -1.02 4.40
C SER A 342 12.48 -0.02 3.24
N VAL A 343 11.29 0.37 2.77
CA VAL A 343 11.09 1.24 1.62
C VAL A 343 10.36 2.53 1.98
N MET A 344 9.34 2.47 2.84
CA MET A 344 8.58 3.60 3.36
C MET A 344 8.08 3.29 4.76
N THR A 345 8.04 4.28 5.63
CA THR A 345 7.46 4.09 6.96
C THR A 345 5.94 3.91 6.88
N THR A 346 5.39 3.05 7.73
CA THR A 346 3.95 2.73 7.73
C THR A 346 3.15 3.40 8.86
N THR A 347 3.82 4.15 9.74
CA THR A 347 3.18 4.89 10.84
C THR A 347 3.58 6.37 10.84
N LEU A 348 2.64 7.26 11.21
CA LEU A 348 2.94 8.69 11.33
C LEU A 348 4.00 8.96 12.40
N ASP A 349 3.97 8.24 13.51
CA ASP A 349 4.92 8.43 14.62
C ASP A 349 6.36 8.15 14.19
N ASP A 350 6.58 7.07 13.45
CA ASP A 350 7.89 6.70 12.94
C ASP A 350 8.34 7.67 11.84
N ALA A 351 7.44 8.10 10.94
CA ALA A 351 7.76 9.08 9.90
C ALA A 351 8.18 10.43 10.51
N LEU A 352 7.45 10.90 11.53
CA LEU A 352 7.82 12.11 12.28
C LEU A 352 9.14 11.91 13.07
N ALA A 353 9.41 10.71 13.57
CA ALA A 353 10.67 10.40 14.25
C ALA A 353 11.86 10.39 13.30
N ASN A 354 11.70 9.83 12.09
CA ASN A 354 12.70 9.85 11.02
C ASN A 354 12.96 11.29 10.56
N LEU A 355 11.91 12.07 10.32
CA LEU A 355 12.00 13.47 9.96
C LEU A 355 12.78 14.28 11.02
N ARG A 356 12.53 14.04 12.32
CA ARG A 356 13.32 14.61 13.44
C ARG A 356 14.77 14.14 13.45
N ALA A 357 15.03 12.87 13.17
CA ALA A 357 16.40 12.35 13.16
C ALA A 357 17.23 13.03 12.08
N ASN A 358 16.64 13.28 10.91
CA ASN A 358 17.27 13.95 9.77
C ASN A 358 17.68 15.39 10.09
N THR A 359 16.93 16.15 10.91
CA THR A 359 17.36 17.50 11.34
C THR A 359 18.54 17.49 12.31
N THR A 360 18.70 16.42 13.09
CA THR A 360 19.78 16.29 14.10
C THR A 360 21.08 15.67 13.58
N ALA A 361 21.04 15.02 12.42
CA ALA A 361 22.16 14.27 11.85
C ALA A 361 23.14 15.10 11.01
N THR A 362 22.81 16.36 10.70
CA THR A 362 23.66 17.25 9.89
C THR A 362 24.54 18.14 10.80
N PRO A 363 25.88 17.95 10.84
CA PRO A 363 26.78 18.79 11.62
C PRO A 363 27.07 20.17 11.02
#